data_AF-C0LM72-F1
#
_entry.id   AF-C0LM72-F1
#
_cell.length_a   1.000
_cell.length_b   1.000
_cell.length_c   1.000
_cell.angle_alpha   90.00
_cell.angle_beta   90.00
_cell.angle_gamma   90.00
#
_symmetry.space_group_name_H-M   'P 1'
#
loop_
_entity.id
_entity.type
_entity.pdbx_description
1 polymer ?
#
loop_
_entity_poly.entity_id
_entity_poly.type
_entity_poly.pdbx_seq_one_letter_code
_entity_poly.pdbx_strand_id
1 'polypeptide(L)'
;MIIINSFIFIIMLLISVAFYTILERKILSYIQIRKGPNKVGFMGILQPFSDAIKLFNKNLISSESMNFMLSYMTPALSLILMMMIIT
;
A
#
# COMPACT_ATOMS: atom_id res chain seq x y z
N MET A 1 -25.21 -9.68 7.54
CA MET A 1 -24.20 -10.74 7.35
C MET A 1 -23.30 -10.46 6.16
N ILE A 2 -23.82 -10.34 4.94
CA ILE A 2 -23.00 -10.11 3.72
C ILE A 2 -22.16 -8.82 3.81
N ILE A 3 -22.74 -7.70 4.24
CA ILE A 3 -22.01 -6.41 4.37
C ILE A 3 -20.89 -6.47 5.40
N ILE A 4 -21.11 -7.18 6.52
CA ILE A 4 -20.09 -7.33 7.56
C ILE A 4 -18.94 -8.21 7.04
N ASN A 5 -19.27 -9.30 6.35
CA ASN A 5 -18.29 -10.20 5.75
C ASN A 5 -17.45 -9.50 4.67
N SER A 6 -18.07 -8.70 3.79
CA SER A 6 -17.33 -7.96 2.76
C SER A 6 -16.40 -6.90 3.38
N PHE A 7 -16.84 -6.23 4.45
CA PHE A 7 -15.99 -5.26 5.15
C PHE A 7 -14.76 -5.91 5.80
N ILE A 8 -14.96 -7.06 6.46
CA ILE A 8 -13.86 -7.84 7.05
C ILE A 8 -12.90 -8.33 5.95
N PHE A 9 -13.43 -8.77 4.81
CA PHE A 9 -12.62 -9.20 3.67
C PHE A 9 -11.72 -8.08 3.13
N ILE A 10 -12.27 -6.87 2.93
CA ILE A 10 -11.49 -5.71 2.45
C ILE A 10 -10.34 -5.38 3.42
N ILE A 11 -10.59 -5.42 4.74
CA ILE A 11 -9.55 -5.15 5.74
C ILE A 11 -8.42 -6.18 5.65
N MET A 12 -8.76 -7.47 5.56
CA MET A 12 -7.75 -8.54 5.47
C MET A 12 -6.95 -8.44 4.17
N LEU A 13 -7.57 -7.99 3.08
CA LEU A 13 -6.91 -7.81 1.80
C LEU A 13 -5.85 -6.70 1.84
N LEU A 14 -6.18 -5.55 2.42
CA LEU A 14 -5.22 -4.44 2.61
C LEU A 14 -4.01 -4.86 3.45
N ILE A 15 -4.24 -5.66 4.50
CA ILE A 15 -3.16 -6.20 5.34
C ILE A 15 -2.29 -7.17 4.54
N SER A 16 -2.89 -8.04 3.73
CA SER A 16 -2.17 -8.98 2.86
C SER A 16 -1.24 -8.25 1.88
N VAL A 17 -1.74 -7.22 1.20
CA VAL A 17 -0.96 -6.42 0.24
C VAL A 17 0.24 -5.75 0.93
N ALA A 18 0.04 -5.20 2.14
CA ALA A 18 1.11 -4.57 2.90
C ALA A 18 2.28 -5.54 3.18
N PHE A 19 2.00 -6.78 3.61
CA PHE A 19 3.04 -7.78 3.84
C PHE A 19 3.65 -8.33 2.55
N TYR A 20 2.86 -8.45 1.49
CA TYR A 20 3.35 -8.86 0.17
C TYR A 20 4.48 -7.95 -0.32
N THR A 21 4.38 -6.63 -0.08
CA THR A 21 5.45 -5.69 -0.46
C THR A 21 6.78 -5.91 0.28
N ILE A 22 6.75 -6.34 1.55
CA ILE A 22 7.99 -6.67 2.29
C ILE A 22 8.63 -7.92 1.68
N LEU A 23 7.81 -8.92 1.38
CA LEU A 23 8.25 -10.18 0.80
C LEU A 23 8.95 -9.91 -0.54
N GLU A 24 8.35 -9.10 -1.41
CA GLU A 24 8.96 -8.69 -2.68
C GLU A 24 10.33 -8.01 -2.46
N ARG A 25 10.41 -7.03 -1.55
CA ARG A 25 11.66 -6.35 -1.21
C ARG A 25 12.74 -7.29 -0.68
N LYS A 26 12.35 -8.31 0.10
CA LYS A 26 13.27 -9.33 0.61
C LYS A 26 13.76 -10.25 -0.51
N ILE A 27 12.87 -10.75 -1.37
CA ILE A 27 13.25 -11.60 -2.51
C ILE A 27 14.23 -10.87 -3.44
N LEU A 28 13.93 -9.63 -3.82
CA LEU A 28 14.83 -8.81 -4.65
C LEU A 28 16.19 -8.60 -4.00
N SER A 29 16.22 -8.42 -2.67
CA SER A 29 17.47 -8.27 -1.94
C SER A 29 18.30 -9.56 -1.92
N TYR A 30 17.65 -10.73 -1.77
CA TYR A 30 18.32 -12.02 -1.79
C TYR A 30 18.91 -12.34 -3.17
N ILE A 31 18.21 -12.03 -4.25
CA ILE A 31 18.72 -12.19 -5.62
C ILE A 31 19.96 -11.32 -5.85
N GLN A 32 19.97 -10.10 -5.29
CA GLN A 32 21.06 -9.14 -5.45
C GLN A 32 22.18 -9.27 -4.40
N ILE A 33 22.17 -10.32 -3.57
CA ILE A 33 23.16 -10.57 -2.50
C ILE A 33 23.30 -9.35 -1.57
N ARG A 34 22.19 -8.65 -1.30
CA ARG A 34 22.12 -7.56 -0.32
C ARG A 34 21.04 -7.84 0.72
N LYS A 35 21.21 -7.29 1.92
CA LYS A 35 20.18 -7.43 2.96
C LYS A 35 19.00 -6.50 2.62
N GLY A 36 17.81 -7.08 2.62
CA GLY A 36 16.54 -6.36 2.52
C GLY A 36 16.23 -5.56 3.79
N PRO A 37 15.00 -5.03 3.93
CA PRO A 37 14.62 -4.25 5.09
C PRO A 37 14.70 -5.10 6.37
N ASN A 38 15.70 -4.82 7.22
CA ASN A 38 15.94 -5.51 8.49
C ASN A 38 15.95 -4.57 9.71
N LYS A 39 15.87 -3.24 9.52
CA LYS A 39 16.04 -2.25 10.60
C LYS A 39 14.75 -1.88 11.34
N VAL A 40 13.61 -1.82 10.64
CA VAL A 40 12.35 -1.35 11.22
C VAL A 40 11.63 -2.50 11.92
N GLY A 41 11.83 -2.62 13.23
CA GLY A 41 11.30 -3.71 14.07
C GLY A 41 12.05 -5.05 13.91
N PHE A 42 11.44 -6.14 14.40
CA PHE A 42 12.01 -7.48 14.27
C PHE A 42 11.98 -7.92 12.80
N MET A 43 13.14 -8.11 12.18
CA MET A 43 13.30 -8.56 10.78
C MET A 43 12.52 -7.73 9.75
N GLY A 44 12.26 -6.44 10.02
CA GLY A 44 11.57 -5.54 9.10
C GLY A 44 10.04 -5.65 9.04
N ILE A 45 9.40 -6.40 9.95
CA ILE A 45 7.93 -6.63 9.94
C ILE A 45 7.14 -5.32 10.05
N LEU A 46 7.68 -4.33 10.78
CA LEU A 46 7.00 -3.03 10.99
C LEU A 46 7.21 -2.04 9.83
N GLN A 47 7.91 -2.43 8.76
CA GLN A 47 8.18 -1.55 7.62
C GLN A 47 6.90 -0.99 6.95
N PRO A 48 5.81 -1.76 6.70
CA PRO A 48 4.63 -1.23 6.02
C PRO A 48 3.92 -0.14 6.84
N PHE A 49 3.95 -0.24 8.17
CA PHE A 49 3.42 0.80 9.04
C PHE A 49 4.23 2.10 8.91
N SER A 50 5.56 2.00 8.89
CA SER A 50 6.42 3.17 8.69
C SER A 50 6.24 3.81 7.31
N ASP A 51 6.05 3.00 6.26
CA ASP A 51 5.81 3.48 4.90
C ASP A 51 4.43 4.17 4.80
N ALA A 52 3.39 3.63 5.46
CA ALA A 52 2.07 4.24 5.51
C ALA A 52 2.10 5.62 6.20
N ILE A 53 2.70 5.72 7.39
CA ILE A 53 2.82 6.99 8.14
C ILE A 53 3.60 8.02 7.31
N LYS A 54 4.67 7.58 6.64
CA LYS A 54 5.46 8.45 5.76
C LYS A 54 4.65 9.01 4.59
N LEU A 55 3.76 8.21 4.00
CA LEU A 55 2.89 8.64 2.91
C LEU A 55 1.78 9.59 3.38
N PHE A 56 1.17 9.32 4.55
CA PHE A 56 0.14 10.20 5.12
C PHE A 56 0.68 11.58 5.52
N ASN A 57 1.94 11.65 5.98
CA ASN A 57 2.57 12.92 6.35
C ASN A 57 3.14 13.69 5.15
N LYS A 58 3.11 13.13 3.94
CA LYS A 58 3.66 13.79 2.76
C LYS A 58 2.68 14.83 2.24
N ASN A 59 3.15 16.07 2.09
CA ASN A 59 2.35 17.13 1.48
C ASN A 59 1.94 16.73 0.06
N LEU A 60 0.66 16.94 -0.24
CA LEU A 60 0.12 16.78 -1.59
C LEU A 60 0.63 17.96 -2.43
N ILE A 61 1.58 17.69 -3.31
CA ILE A 61 2.15 18.69 -4.22
C ILE A 61 1.31 18.68 -5.49
N SER A 62 0.51 19.72 -5.70
CA SER A 62 -0.10 19.99 -7.00
C SER A 62 0.85 20.83 -7.84
N SER A 63 1.18 20.38 -9.05
CA SER A 63 1.89 21.23 -10.01
C SER A 63 0.94 22.21 -10.70
N GLU A 64 1.47 23.38 -11.06
CA GLU A 64 0.70 24.55 -11.50
C GLU A 64 -0.13 24.34 -12.77
N SER A 65 0.22 23.37 -13.62
CA SER A 65 -0.44 23.10 -14.90
C SER A 65 -1.35 21.86 -14.93
N MET A 66 -1.73 21.31 -13.77
CA MET A 66 -2.51 20.06 -13.72
C MET A 66 -4.02 20.27 -13.55
N ASN A 67 -4.80 19.37 -14.16
CA ASN A 67 -6.23 19.25 -13.92
C ASN A 67 -6.49 18.66 -12.52
N PHE A 68 -6.74 19.53 -11.54
CA PHE A 68 -6.98 19.15 -10.13
C PHE A 68 -8.06 18.07 -9.98
N MET A 69 -9.17 18.19 -10.73
CA MET A 69 -10.28 17.24 -10.61
C MET A 69 -9.88 15.83 -11.05
N LEU A 70 -9.14 15.72 -12.16
CA LEU A 70 -8.68 14.44 -12.67
C LEU A 70 -7.58 13.84 -11.79
N SER A 71 -6.67 14.66 -11.24
CA SER A 71 -5.56 14.16 -10.40
C SER A 71 -6.05 13.54 -9.08
N TYR A 72 -7.16 14.02 -8.50
CA TYR A 72 -7.72 13.45 -7.28
C TYR A 72 -8.69 12.29 -7.54
N MET A 73 -9.47 12.36 -8.63
CA MET A 73 -10.46 11.31 -8.92
C MET A 73 -9.82 10.04 -9.48
N THR A 74 -8.74 10.16 -10.26
CA THR A 74 -8.11 9.00 -10.91
C THR A 74 -7.56 7.95 -9.92
N PRO A 75 -6.84 8.29 -8.83
CA PRO A 75 -6.36 7.30 -7.87
C PRO A 75 -7.49 6.70 -7.02
N ALA A 76 -8.55 7.47 -6.76
CA ALA A 76 -9.73 6.98 -6.04
C ALA A 76 -10.47 5.93 -6.88
N LEU A 77 -10.70 6.22 -8.17
CA LEU A 77 -11.37 5.31 -9.09
C LEU A 77 -10.59 4.00 -9.29
N SER A 78 -9.26 4.06 -9.43
CA SER A 78 -8.46 2.84 -9.61
C SER A 78 -8.50 1.91 -8.41
N LEU A 79 -8.49 2.45 -7.19
CA LEU A 79 -8.61 1.67 -5.97
C LEU A 79 -10.00 1.04 -5.82
N ILE A 80 -11.06 1.79 -6.11
CA ILE A 80 -12.44 1.27 -6.08
C ILE A 80 -12.62 0.15 -7.10
N LEU A 81 -12.13 0.34 -8.34
CA LEU A 81 -12.21 -0.70 -9.39
C LEU A 81 -11.52 -1.98 -8.95
N MET A 82 -10.30 -1.89 -8.41
CA MET A 82 -9.57 -3.06 -7.95
C MET A 82 -10.30 -3.77 -6.82
N MET A 83 -10.80 -3.03 -5.82
CA MET A 83 -11.56 -3.65 -4.72
C MET A 83 -12.81 -4.36 -5.23
N MET A 84 -13.58 -3.73 -6.12
CA MET A 84 -14.79 -4.33 -6.71
C MET A 84 -14.52 -5.59 -7.54
N ILE A 85 -13.34 -5.71 -8.16
CA ILE A 85 -12.98 -6.92 -8.93
C ILE A 85 -12.67 -8.08 -7.99
N ILE A 86 -12.04 -7.81 -6.84
CA ILE A 86 -11.62 -8.88 -5.92
C ILE A 86 -12.73 -9.29 -4.94
N THR A 87 -13.57 -8.33 -4.53
CA THR A 87 -14.72 -8.58 -3.64
C THR A 87 -15.89 -9.16 -4.40
#